data_AF-A0AAV0AKM3-F1
#
_entry.id   AF-A0AAV0AKM3-F1
#
_cell.length_a   1.000
_cell.length_b   1.000
_cell.length_c   1.000
_cell.angle_alpha   90.00
_cell.angle_beta   90.00
_cell.angle_gamma   90.00
#
_symmetry.space_group_name_H-M   'P 1'
#
loop_
_entity.id
_entity.type
_entity.pdbx_description
1 polymer ?
#
loop_
_entity_poly.entity_id
_entity_poly.type
_entity_poly.pdbx_seq_one_letter_code
_entity_poly.pdbx_strand_id
1 'polypeptide(L)'
;KNRYLLIELVFGPRSSSSPSINPISEHIFTAMLRESIQANFGDVGAGQAGSNLNVKYFSPTTSLLILRCSRNCLKTVRAGLLFITHINKHPVICQTLHCSGTIRKTQEAAIEYDRKVVL
;
A
#
# COMPACT_ATOMS: atom_id res chain seq x y z
N LYS A 1 -5.36 15.70 -10.58
CA LYS A 1 -4.01 15.16 -10.90
C LYS A 1 -3.69 14.01 -9.95
N ASN A 2 -3.22 12.87 -10.46
CA ASN A 2 -3.00 11.65 -9.66
C ASN A 2 -1.53 11.47 -9.28
N ARG A 3 -1.31 10.69 -8.22
CA ARG A 3 -0.01 10.19 -7.79
C ARG A 3 -0.09 8.68 -7.62
N TYR A 4 1.04 8.02 -7.83
CA TYR A 4 1.20 6.58 -7.71
C TYR A 4 2.29 6.32 -6.68
N LEU A 5 1.98 5.52 -5.66
CA LEU A 5 2.92 5.11 -4.63
C LEU A 5 3.30 3.66 -4.86
N LEU A 6 4.60 3.38 -4.85
CA LEU A 6 5.13 2.04 -4.71
C LEU A 6 5.29 1.77 -3.21
N ILE A 7 4.65 0.71 -2.73
CA ILE A 7 4.66 0.33 -1.33
C ILE A 7 5.06 -1.13 -1.22
N GLU A 8 5.85 -1.43 -0.21
CA GLU A 8 6.28 -2.77 0.19
C GLU A 8 5.62 -3.13 1.52
N LEU A 9 5.12 -4.35 1.61
CA LEU A 9 4.57 -4.91 2.83
C LEU A 9 5.62 -5.79 3.50
N VAL A 10 6.19 -5.30 4.60
CA VAL A 10 7.17 -6.02 5.39
C VAL A 10 6.45 -6.71 6.54
N PHE A 11 6.35 -8.04 6.49
CA PHE A 11 5.72 -8.83 7.55
C PHE A 11 6.73 -9.12 8.68
N GLY A 12 6.27 -9.03 9.93
CA GLY A 12 7.08 -9.28 11.12
C GLY A 12 7.56 -10.73 11.27
N PRO A 13 8.42 -11.02 12.25
CA PRO A 13 9.05 -12.33 12.43
C PRO A 13 8.02 -13.45 12.51
N ARG A 14 8.21 -14.46 11.64
CA ARG A 14 7.32 -15.57 11.39
C ARG A 14 7.13 -16.43 12.64
N SER A 15 5.95 -16.41 13.25
CA SER A 15 5.53 -17.45 14.19
C SER A 15 5.16 -18.72 13.40
N SER A 16 6.15 -19.54 13.03
CA SER A 16 6.15 -20.98 12.65
C SER A 16 5.08 -21.59 11.72
N SER A 17 4.00 -20.90 11.34
CA SER A 17 3.05 -21.29 10.31
C SER A 17 3.37 -20.47 9.06
N SER A 18 3.99 -21.12 8.08
CA SER A 18 4.26 -20.60 6.74
C SER A 18 3.06 -19.79 6.26
N PRO A 19 3.19 -18.48 5.95
CA PRO A 19 2.08 -17.77 5.38
C PRO A 19 2.06 -18.22 3.92
N SER A 20 1.12 -19.10 3.56
CA SER A 20 0.35 -18.76 2.38
C SER A 20 -0.23 -17.38 2.71
N ILE A 21 0.45 -16.31 2.29
CA ILE A 21 -0.16 -14.98 2.27
C ILE A 21 -1.34 -15.19 1.33
N ASN A 22 -2.50 -15.51 1.91
CA ASN A 22 -3.73 -15.62 1.16
C ASN A 22 -3.79 -14.32 0.36
N PRO A 23 -3.92 -14.40 -0.98
CA PRO A 23 -3.75 -13.24 -1.84
C PRO A 23 -4.66 -12.15 -1.29
N ILE A 24 -4.05 -11.12 -0.70
CA ILE A 24 -4.79 -9.98 -0.17
C ILE A 24 -5.43 -9.35 -1.40
N SER A 25 -6.75 -9.47 -1.50
CA SER A 25 -7.46 -8.87 -2.62
C SER A 25 -7.24 -7.36 -2.59
N GLU A 26 -6.96 -6.77 -3.76
CA GLU A 26 -6.78 -5.34 -3.94
C GLU A 26 -7.93 -4.53 -3.31
N HIS A 27 -9.13 -5.08 -3.38
CA HIS A 27 -10.34 -4.51 -2.77
C HIS A 27 -10.28 -4.49 -1.24
N ILE A 28 -9.84 -5.59 -0.62
CA ILE A 28 -9.71 -5.71 0.83
C ILE A 28 -8.65 -4.73 1.34
N PHE A 29 -7.50 -4.64 0.66
CA PHE A 29 -6.47 -3.67 1.02
C PHE A 29 -6.98 -2.23 0.92
N THR A 30 -7.69 -1.90 -0.16
CA THR A 30 -8.25 -0.56 -0.34
C THR A 30 -9.31 -0.25 0.73
N ALA A 31 -10.12 -1.23 1.13
CA ALA A 31 -11.11 -1.08 2.19
C ALA A 31 -10.45 -0.84 3.56
N MET A 32 -9.46 -1.66 3.94
CA MET A 32 -8.69 -1.46 5.18
C MET A 32 -8.00 -0.11 5.21
N LEU A 33 -7.44 0.34 4.08
CA LEU A 33 -6.81 1.65 4.02
C LEU A 33 -7.82 2.79 4.20
N ARG A 34 -9.03 2.67 3.65
CA ARG A 34 -10.10 3.65 3.89
C ARG A 34 -10.51 3.67 5.36
N GLU A 35 -10.68 2.51 5.97
CA GLU A 35 -11.01 2.38 7.39
C GLU A 35 -9.93 3.00 8.28
N SER A 36 -8.65 2.70 8.00
CA SER A 36 -7.51 3.33 8.69
C SER A 36 -7.53 4.86 8.55
N ILE A 37 -7.79 5.38 7.35
CA ILE A 37 -7.88 6.83 7.13
C ILE A 37 -9.06 7.42 7.90
N GLN A 38 -10.22 6.76 7.89
CA GLN A 38 -11.41 7.24 8.59
C GLN A 38 -11.19 7.25 10.11
N ALA A 39 -10.59 6.21 10.66
CA ALA A 39 -10.31 6.11 12.09
C ALA A 39 -9.34 7.20 12.58
N ASN A 40 -8.34 7.58 11.76
CA ASN A 40 -7.30 8.53 12.15
C ASN A 40 -7.56 9.99 11.74
N PHE A 41 -8.29 10.21 10.63
CA PHE A 41 -8.53 11.54 10.06
C PHE A 41 -10.02 11.94 9.99
N GLY A 42 -10.91 11.07 10.48
CA GLY A 42 -12.35 11.27 10.44
C GLY A 42 -12.96 11.21 9.04
N ASP A 43 -14.25 11.52 8.96
CA ASP A 43 -15.03 11.41 7.72
C ASP A 43 -14.56 12.41 6.65
N VAL A 44 -14.04 13.57 7.05
CA VAL A 44 -13.48 14.57 6.13
C VAL A 44 -12.25 14.00 5.42
N GLY A 45 -11.33 13.38 6.17
CA GLY A 45 -10.14 12.75 5.61
C GLY A 45 -10.49 11.56 4.71
N ALA A 46 -11.44 10.73 5.14
CA ALA A 46 -11.95 9.60 4.38
C ALA A 46 -12.62 10.04 3.06
N GLY A 47 -13.46 11.07 3.10
CA GLY A 47 -14.13 11.62 1.92
C GLY A 47 -13.16 12.20 0.89
N GLN A 48 -12.14 12.93 1.36
CA GLN A 48 -11.09 13.47 0.49
C GLN A 48 -10.28 12.37 -0.19
N ALA A 49 -9.84 11.36 0.57
CA ALA A 49 -9.03 10.27 0.04
C ALA A 49 -9.84 9.28 -0.82
N GLY A 50 -11.11 9.04 -0.48
CA GLY A 50 -11.91 7.92 -0.97
C GLY A 50 -12.21 7.95 -2.48
N SER A 51 -12.32 9.14 -3.08
CA SER A 51 -12.75 9.32 -4.47
C SER A 51 -11.79 8.73 -5.51
N ASN A 52 -10.48 8.74 -5.24
CA ASN A 52 -9.46 8.35 -6.23
C ASN A 52 -8.43 7.33 -5.70
N LEU A 53 -8.76 6.64 -4.61
CA LEU A 53 -7.94 5.61 -3.99
C LEU A 53 -8.23 4.24 -4.64
N ASN A 54 -7.23 3.69 -5.34
CA ASN A 54 -7.35 2.41 -6.03
C ASN A 54 -5.98 1.72 -6.12
N VAL A 55 -5.90 0.47 -5.70
CA VAL A 55 -4.73 -0.39 -5.94
C VAL A 55 -4.73 -0.77 -7.43
N LYS A 56 -3.58 -0.64 -8.08
CA LYS A 56 -3.39 -0.93 -9.51
C LYS A 56 -2.58 -2.20 -9.77
N TYR A 57 -1.83 -2.63 -8.78
CA TYR A 57 -0.98 -3.79 -8.86
C TYR A 57 -0.73 -4.26 -7.43
N PHE A 58 -0.83 -5.56 -7.23
CA PHE A 58 -0.40 -6.24 -6.02
C PHE A 58 0.29 -7.54 -6.41
N SER A 59 1.50 -7.76 -5.88
CA SER A 59 2.25 -9.00 -6.05
C SER A 59 2.36 -9.70 -4.69
N PRO A 60 1.70 -10.86 -4.49
CA PRO A 60 1.87 -11.64 -3.27
C PRO A 60 3.30 -12.17 -3.10
N THR A 61 3.99 -12.45 -4.20
CA THR A 61 5.34 -13.03 -4.20
C THR A 61 6.38 -12.06 -3.67
N THR A 62 6.33 -10.81 -4.11
CA THR A 62 7.29 -9.75 -3.71
C THR A 62 6.72 -8.83 -2.63
N SER A 63 5.45 -9.02 -2.25
CA SER A 63 4.73 -8.16 -1.30
C SER A 63 4.74 -6.66 -1.69
N LEU A 64 4.85 -6.38 -2.99
CA LEU A 64 4.83 -5.04 -3.56
C LEU A 64 3.42 -4.66 -4.03
N LEU A 65 3.07 -3.40 -3.85
CA LEU A 65 1.81 -2.84 -4.32
C LEU A 65 1.99 -1.44 -4.93
N ILE A 66 1.18 -1.14 -5.95
CA ILE A 66 1.10 0.18 -6.56
C ILE A 66 -0.27 0.77 -6.25
N LEU A 67 -0.27 1.86 -5.47
CA LEU A 67 -1.47 2.56 -5.05
C LEU A 67 -1.63 3.86 -5.84
N ARG A 68 -2.78 4.06 -6.47
CA ARG A 68 -3.18 5.35 -7.05
C ARG A 68 -3.91 6.17 -5.99
N CYS A 69 -3.55 7.46 -5.89
CA CYS A 69 -4.27 8.44 -5.09
C CYS A 69 -4.35 9.82 -5.78
N SER A 70 -5.19 10.70 -5.25
CA SER A 70 -5.16 12.12 -5.64
C SER A 70 -3.91 12.81 -5.09
N ARG A 71 -3.37 13.81 -5.80
CA ARG A 71 -2.20 14.59 -5.35
C ARG A 71 -2.44 15.27 -4.00
N ASN A 72 -3.64 15.80 -3.78
CA ASN A 72 -3.96 16.57 -2.58
C ASN A 72 -4.03 15.67 -1.33
N CYS A 73 -4.41 14.40 -1.52
CA CYS A 73 -4.62 13.45 -0.44
C CYS A 73 -3.41 12.53 -0.21
N LEU A 74 -2.30 12.76 -0.93
CA LEU A 74 -1.08 11.96 -0.84
C LEU A 74 -0.57 11.85 0.60
N LYS A 75 -0.58 12.97 1.34
CA LYS A 75 -0.10 13.01 2.74
C LYS A 75 -0.98 12.14 3.65
N THR A 76 -2.30 12.32 3.56
CA THR A 76 -3.29 11.56 4.33
C THR A 76 -3.23 10.07 4.03
N VAL A 77 -3.13 9.70 2.75
CA VAL A 77 -3.02 8.29 2.32
C VAL A 77 -1.71 7.68 2.80
N ARG A 78 -0.59 8.39 2.67
CA ARG A 78 0.71 7.90 3.16
C ARG A 78 0.73 7.74 4.67
N ALA A 79 0.09 8.64 5.42
CA ALA A 79 -0.07 8.51 6.86
C ALA A 79 -1.01 7.33 7.22
N GLY A 80 -2.13 7.18 6.53
CA GLY A 80 -3.06 6.07 6.72
C GLY A 80 -2.41 4.69 6.50
N LEU A 81 -1.46 4.60 5.55
CA LEU A 81 -0.66 3.39 5.34
C LEU A 81 0.25 3.06 6.53
N LEU A 82 0.87 4.08 7.15
CA LEU A 82 1.75 3.89 8.31
C LEU A 82 1.00 3.37 9.55
N PHE A 83 -0.30 3.66 9.65
CA PHE A 83 -1.13 3.18 10.76
C PHE A 83 -1.64 1.73 10.58
N ILE A 84 -1.47 1.14 9.40
CA ILE A 84 -1.80 -0.28 9.18
C ILE A 84 -0.68 -1.12 9.79
N THR A 85 -0.95 -1.68 10.97
CA THR A 85 0.00 -2.51 11.73
C THR A 85 -0.23 -4.01 11.57
N HIS A 86 -1.43 -4.42 11.14
CA HIS A 86 -1.81 -5.82 11.03
C HIS A 86 -2.62 -6.07 9.76
N ILE A 87 -2.33 -7.18 9.08
CA ILE A 87 -3.17 -7.71 7.99
C ILE A 87 -3.40 -9.20 8.25
N ASN A 88 -4.66 -9.63 8.28
CA ASN A 88 -5.04 -11.03 8.51
C ASN A 88 -4.35 -11.66 9.74
N LYS A 89 -4.25 -10.89 10.84
CA LYS A 89 -3.58 -11.27 12.12
C LYS A 89 -2.05 -11.36 12.06
N HIS A 90 -1.43 -11.00 10.96
CA HIS A 90 0.02 -10.89 10.87
C HIS A 90 0.46 -9.43 11.04
N PRO A 91 1.48 -9.16 11.89
CA PRO A 91 2.05 -7.82 11.98
C PRO A 91 2.70 -7.45 10.65
N VAL A 92 2.38 -6.25 10.15
CA VAL A 92 2.89 -5.73 8.89
C VAL A 92 3.34 -4.28 9.05
N ILE A 93 4.35 -3.90 8.29
CA ILE A 93 4.78 -2.51 8.10
C ILE A 93 4.59 -2.18 6.62
N CYS A 94 3.81 -1.14 6.34
CA CYS A 94 3.64 -0.62 4.98
C CYS A 94 4.72 0.44 4.69
N GLN A 95 5.78 0.06 3.98
CA GLN A 95 6.87 0.98 3.62
C GLN A 95 6.63 1.60 2.25
N THR A 96 6.64 2.93 2.16
CA THR A 96 6.58 3.62 0.85
C THR A 96 7.99 3.73 0.26
N LEU A 97 8.25 3.05 -0.85
CA LEU A 97 9.53 3.04 -1.55
C LEU A 97 9.67 4.20 -2.55
N HIS A 98 8.61 4.46 -3.33
CA HIS A 98 8.66 5.46 -4.39
C HIS A 98 7.31 6.17 -4.57
N CYS A 99 7.32 7.40 -5.09
CA CYS A 99 6.13 8.15 -5.46
C CYS A 99 6.33 8.86 -6.80
N SER A 100 5.42 8.65 -7.74
CA SER A 100 5.48 9.25 -9.07
C SER A 100 4.15 9.85 -9.54
N GLY A 101 4.20 10.63 -10.62
CA GLY A 101 3.01 11.15 -11.30
C GLY A 101 2.39 10.17 -12.29
N THR A 102 3.15 9.18 -12.76
CA THR A 102 2.70 8.19 -13.76
C THR A 102 2.93 6.78 -13.26
N ILE A 103 2.05 5.85 -13.68
CA ILE A 103 2.17 4.44 -13.33
C ILE A 103 3.45 3.82 -13.92
N ARG A 104 3.80 4.18 -15.16
CA ARG A 104 4.97 3.65 -15.87
C ARG A 104 6.28 3.87 -15.10
N LYS A 105 6.54 5.10 -14.62
CA LYS A 105 7.73 5.38 -13.79
C LYS A 105 7.72 4.62 -12.46
N THR A 106 6.54 4.38 -11.90
CA THR A 106 6.41 3.62 -10.65
C THR A 106 6.68 2.13 -10.89
N GLN A 107 6.27 1.59 -12.03
CA GLN A 107 6.58 0.22 -12.46
C GLN A 107 8.08 0.05 -12.75
N GLU A 108 8.70 1.00 -13.46
CA GLU A 108 10.15 1.01 -13.69
C GLU A 108 10.91 0.99 -12.35
N ALA A 109 10.51 1.81 -11.38
CA ALA A 109 11.07 1.80 -10.04
C ALA A 109 10.83 0.48 -9.28
N ALA A 110 9.68 -0.17 -9.47
CA ALA A 110 9.39 -1.46 -8.88
C ALA A 110 10.31 -2.57 -9.43
N ILE A 111 10.55 -2.57 -10.74
CA ILE A 111 11.47 -3.51 -11.40
C ILE A 111 12.91 -3.26 -10.96
N GLU A 112 13.32 -1.99 -10.86
CA GLU A 112 14.66 -1.64 -10.37
C GLU A 112 14.86 -2.07 -8.91
N TYR A 113 13.83 -1.91 -8.07
CA TYR A 113 13.87 -2.36 -6.68
C TYR A 113 13.97 -3.89 -6.59
N ASP A 114 13.12 -4.61 -7.33
CA ASP A 114 13.12 -6.07 -7.36
C ASP A 114 14.50 -6.63 -7.76
N ARG A 115 15.12 -6.04 -8.78
CA ARG A 115 16.50 -6.40 -9.19
C ARG A 115 17.53 -6.18 -8.09
N LYS A 116 17.39 -5.13 -7.26
CA LYS A 116 18.33 -4.82 -6.17
C LYS A 116 18.15 -5.70 -4.93
N VAL A 117 16.95 -6.26 -4.74
CA VAL A 117 16.66 -7.14 -3.59
C VAL A 117 17.06 -8.59 -3.90
N VAL A 118 16.94 -9.00 -5.16
CA VAL A 118 17.28 -10.36 -5.61
C VAL A 118 18.79 -10.56 -5.81
N LEU A 119 19.53 -9.49 -6.14
CA LEU A 119 21.00 -9.50 -6.30
C LEU A 119 21.71 -9.10 -5.01
#